data_AF-A0A8H9GX66-F1
#
_entry.id   AF-A0A8H9GX66-F1
#
_cell.length_a   1.000
_cell.length_b   1.000
_cell.length_c   1.000
_cell.angle_alpha   90.00
_cell.angle_beta   90.00
_cell.angle_gamma   90.00
#
_symmetry.space_group_name_H-M   'P 1'
#
loop_
_entity.id
_entity.type
_entity.pdbx_description
1 polymer ?
#
loop_
_entity_poly.entity_id
_entity_poly.type
_entity_poly.pdbx_seq_one_letter_code
_entity_poly.pdbx_strand_id
1 'polypeptide(L)'
;MGRPPAIIQQIRTQLALTADEKSTLRELYEYDGAWTDKELKAKCPRSAEILKAGVLLPVYTVIGTLYMLSLTGRRLVLRDASSSCIAPQRNLDRAYIRLCMDDYGYEETDEHTTRGLNKYAGKMELFERMTPQGVALIGGTMSGGGLSRTSIERVVTRLKSSALAYDFHLILFTPSPKRGRGLAEKHASMFTLLPHLPGGTGQRMRLTSFESKSDEAYAGPFLTPFVEDLVVRKHPGHFPEQTLEILQLRRIDRLERFKSDLAVDRVISAEQLHRHYHLRPEDLNDVRFVETIMHPVYSRVSLEIKTRFYLASAALQYQDDNVLGHYAGVGEMRRVMGIRADDSFQLDTRRRLARDTPDAIFRSDYGAIALEYDTGAYKLRTVQSKLESFVQQGYLQTIWGTANRRRVAKIERIMQDEPGAKGQVILSEWWRKLPTP
;
A
#
# COMPACT_ATOMS: atom_id res chain seq x y z
N MET A 1 -22.14 6.95 21.45
CA MET A 1 -22.23 6.17 20.20
C MET A 1 -22.32 7.14 19.02
N GLY A 2 -21.18 7.46 18.39
CA GLY A 2 -21.13 8.46 17.32
C GLY A 2 -21.61 7.87 15.99
N ARG A 3 -22.51 8.58 15.29
CA ARG A 3 -22.93 8.25 13.92
C ARG A 3 -21.68 8.07 13.05
N PRO A 4 -21.60 7.02 12.21
CA PRO A 4 -20.54 6.93 11.22
C PRO A 4 -20.59 8.19 10.33
N PRO A 5 -19.44 8.81 10.00
CA PRO A 5 -19.41 10.01 9.19
C PRO A 5 -20.12 9.79 7.85
N ALA A 6 -20.85 10.80 7.40
CA ALA A 6 -21.71 10.83 6.21
C ALA A 6 -20.96 10.66 4.86
N ILE A 7 -19.73 10.13 4.88
CA ILE A 7 -18.85 9.93 3.71
C ILE A 7 -18.99 8.50 3.14
N ILE A 8 -19.93 7.68 3.65
CA ILE A 8 -20.52 6.64 2.81
C ILE A 8 -21.63 7.32 2.00
N GLN A 9 -21.26 8.19 1.07
CA GLN A 9 -22.15 8.43 -0.06
C GLN A 9 -22.37 7.06 -0.68
N GLN A 10 -23.57 6.53 -0.51
CA GLN A 10 -24.11 5.54 -1.43
C GLN A 10 -23.96 6.18 -2.81
N ILE A 11 -22.88 5.83 -3.52
CA ILE A 11 -22.96 5.81 -4.97
C ILE A 11 -24.07 4.80 -5.22
N ARG A 12 -25.31 5.29 -5.35
CA ARG A 12 -26.40 4.52 -5.93
C ARG A 12 -25.97 4.33 -7.36
N THR A 13 -25.19 3.29 -7.59
CA THR A 13 -24.82 2.87 -8.92
C THR A 13 -26.13 2.51 -9.60
N GLN A 14 -26.63 3.39 -10.46
CA GLN A 14 -27.84 3.16 -11.26
C GLN A 14 -27.64 2.06 -12.32
N LEU A 15 -26.45 1.46 -12.37
CA LEU A 15 -26.12 0.41 -13.31
C LEU A 15 -26.75 -0.92 -12.87
N ALA A 16 -27.80 -1.33 -13.57
CA ALA A 16 -28.33 -2.67 -13.47
C ALA A 16 -27.40 -3.65 -14.21
N LEU A 17 -26.76 -4.56 -13.45
CA LEU A 17 -25.98 -5.66 -14.00
C LEU A 17 -26.90 -6.85 -14.32
N THR A 18 -26.76 -7.40 -15.52
CA THR A 18 -27.38 -8.66 -15.96
C THR A 18 -26.87 -9.85 -15.14
N ALA A 19 -27.52 -11.01 -15.25
CA ALA A 19 -27.08 -12.22 -14.56
C ALA A 19 -25.68 -12.66 -15.02
N ASP A 20 -25.44 -12.62 -16.34
CA ASP A 20 -24.17 -13.03 -16.95
C ASP A 20 -23.03 -12.07 -16.57
N GLU A 21 -23.29 -10.76 -16.58
CA GLU A 21 -22.31 -9.76 -16.09
C GLU A 21 -21.96 -10.01 -14.62
N LYS A 22 -22.94 -10.35 -13.77
CA LYS A 22 -22.69 -10.68 -12.36
C LYS A 22 -21.86 -11.96 -12.21
N SER A 23 -22.13 -12.99 -13.02
CA SER A 23 -21.33 -14.23 -13.00
C SER A 23 -19.89 -13.96 -13.42
N THR A 24 -19.72 -13.26 -14.54
CA THR A 24 -18.40 -12.90 -15.09
C THR A 24 -17.59 -12.04 -14.11
N LEU A 25 -18.23 -11.05 -13.46
CA LEU A 25 -17.56 -10.22 -12.45
C LEU A 25 -17.30 -10.97 -11.14
N ARG A 26 -18.05 -12.04 -10.84
CA ARG A 26 -17.75 -12.92 -9.72
C ARG A 26 -16.51 -13.75 -10.01
N GLU A 27 -16.43 -14.32 -11.22
CA GLU A 27 -15.25 -15.06 -11.69
C GLU A 27 -13.99 -14.18 -11.66
N LEU A 28 -14.12 -12.92 -12.07
CA LEU A 28 -13.05 -11.93 -11.95
C LEU A 28 -12.48 -11.86 -10.53
N TYR A 29 -13.36 -11.83 -9.52
CA TYR A 29 -12.95 -11.64 -8.14
C TYR A 29 -12.46 -12.94 -7.49
N GLU A 30 -13.12 -14.06 -7.77
CA GLU A 30 -12.84 -15.35 -7.14
C GLU A 30 -11.64 -16.06 -7.77
N TYR A 31 -11.42 -15.93 -9.08
CA TYR A 31 -10.43 -16.71 -9.83
C TYR A 31 -9.42 -15.85 -10.58
N ASP A 32 -9.84 -14.88 -11.39
CA ASP A 32 -8.89 -14.15 -12.25
C ASP A 32 -8.06 -13.11 -11.47
N GLY A 33 -8.62 -12.57 -10.39
CA GLY A 33 -8.09 -11.46 -9.60
C GLY A 33 -8.24 -10.10 -10.27
N ALA A 34 -7.73 -9.96 -11.49
CA ALA A 34 -7.80 -8.76 -12.33
C ALA A 34 -7.71 -9.13 -13.82
N TRP A 35 -8.24 -8.25 -14.67
CA TRP A 35 -8.19 -8.37 -16.12
C TRP A 35 -7.24 -7.37 -16.75
N THR A 36 -6.57 -7.77 -17.83
CA THR A 36 -5.93 -6.86 -18.78
C THR A 36 -6.98 -6.10 -19.60
N ASP A 37 -6.58 -5.06 -20.33
CA ASP A 37 -7.47 -4.34 -21.25
C ASP A 37 -8.09 -5.26 -22.32
N LYS A 38 -7.31 -6.22 -22.84
CA LYS A 38 -7.78 -7.21 -23.82
C LYS A 38 -8.88 -8.08 -23.22
N GLU A 39 -8.66 -8.60 -22.01
CA GLU A 39 -9.63 -9.46 -21.31
C GLU A 39 -10.88 -8.68 -20.92
N LEU A 40 -10.73 -7.44 -20.44
CA LEU A 40 -11.86 -6.59 -20.13
C LEU A 40 -12.78 -6.40 -21.34
N LYS A 41 -12.20 -6.08 -22.51
CA LYS A 41 -12.98 -5.89 -23.74
C LYS A 41 -13.66 -7.19 -24.21
N ALA A 42 -12.99 -8.32 -24.04
CA ALA A 42 -13.53 -9.62 -24.45
C ALA A 42 -14.64 -10.14 -23.51
N LYS A 43 -14.41 -10.08 -22.20
CA LYS A 43 -15.32 -10.63 -21.18
C LYS A 43 -16.44 -9.67 -20.78
N CYS A 44 -16.28 -8.36 -21.05
CA CYS A 44 -17.20 -7.34 -20.57
C CYS A 44 -17.52 -6.31 -21.68
N PRO A 45 -18.50 -6.60 -22.57
CA PRO A 45 -18.87 -5.73 -23.68
C PRO A 45 -19.26 -4.30 -23.26
N ARG A 46 -19.92 -4.15 -22.09
CA ARG A 46 -20.30 -2.86 -21.48
C ARG A 46 -19.23 -2.28 -20.54
N SER A 47 -17.96 -2.60 -20.77
CA SER A 47 -16.84 -2.19 -19.91
C SER A 47 -16.77 -0.68 -19.66
N ALA A 48 -17.07 0.16 -20.66
CA ALA A 48 -17.07 1.62 -20.50
C ALA A 48 -18.12 2.11 -19.48
N GLU A 49 -19.34 1.56 -19.52
CA GLU A 49 -20.41 1.89 -18.57
C GLU A 49 -20.09 1.38 -17.16
N ILE A 50 -19.56 0.15 -17.06
CA ILE A 50 -19.15 -0.49 -15.80
C ILE A 50 -18.00 0.27 -15.13
N LEU A 51 -17.03 0.76 -15.91
CA LEU A 51 -15.96 1.64 -15.42
C LEU A 51 -16.49 3.00 -14.98
N LYS A 52 -17.36 3.63 -15.78
CA LYS A 52 -17.98 4.92 -15.44
C LYS A 52 -18.83 4.82 -14.16
N ALA A 53 -19.48 3.68 -13.96
CA ALA A 53 -20.25 3.35 -12.77
C ALA A 53 -19.36 3.03 -11.55
N GLY A 54 -18.04 2.92 -11.72
CA GLY A 54 -17.09 2.61 -10.64
C GLY A 54 -17.22 1.19 -10.11
N VAL A 55 -17.81 0.26 -10.88
CA VAL A 55 -17.90 -1.17 -10.54
C VAL A 55 -16.53 -1.83 -10.69
N LEU A 56 -15.82 -1.48 -11.75
CA LEU A 56 -14.42 -1.83 -11.96
C LEU A 56 -13.53 -0.60 -11.73
N LEU A 57 -12.29 -0.83 -11.31
CA LEU A 57 -11.28 0.21 -11.14
C LEU A 57 -10.01 -0.15 -11.91
N PRO A 58 -9.43 0.80 -12.68
CA PRO A 58 -8.11 0.62 -13.26
C PRO A 58 -7.04 0.77 -12.17
N VAL A 59 -6.07 -0.14 -12.20
CA VAL A 59 -4.85 -0.12 -11.38
C VAL A 59 -3.66 -0.18 -12.32
N TYR A 60 -2.74 0.77 -12.15
CA TYR A 60 -1.54 0.85 -12.97
C TYR A 60 -0.43 0.02 -12.33
N THR A 61 0.04 -0.98 -13.06
CA THR A 61 1.01 -1.95 -12.57
C THR A 61 2.23 -2.00 -13.48
N VAL A 62 3.25 -2.75 -13.08
CA VAL A 62 4.47 -2.94 -13.89
C VAL A 62 4.24 -3.83 -15.12
N ILE A 63 3.08 -4.49 -15.22
CA ILE A 63 2.66 -5.31 -16.37
C ILE A 63 1.57 -4.62 -17.23
N GLY A 64 1.32 -3.33 -16.97
CA GLY A 64 0.29 -2.54 -17.63
C GLY A 64 -0.91 -2.23 -16.73
N THR A 65 -1.99 -1.73 -17.35
CA THR A 65 -3.24 -1.43 -16.65
C THR A 65 -4.01 -2.73 -16.42
N LEU A 66 -4.31 -3.02 -15.16
CA LEU A 66 -5.22 -4.09 -14.77
C LEU A 66 -6.53 -3.52 -14.25
N TYR A 67 -7.61 -4.25 -14.45
CA TYR A 67 -8.95 -3.87 -14.03
C TYR A 67 -9.44 -4.84 -12.99
N MET A 68 -9.79 -4.33 -11.82
CA MET A 68 -10.22 -5.15 -10.68
C MET A 68 -11.58 -4.70 -10.16
N LEU A 69 -12.27 -5.61 -9.48
CA LEU A 69 -13.56 -5.32 -8.87
C LEU A 69 -13.40 -4.35 -7.69
N SER A 70 -14.07 -3.20 -7.78
CA SER A 70 -14.06 -2.17 -6.73
C SER A 70 -14.87 -2.60 -5.51
N LEU A 71 -14.78 -1.86 -4.39
CA LEU A 71 -15.69 -2.06 -3.27
C LEU A 71 -17.17 -1.96 -3.68
N THR A 72 -17.51 -1.01 -4.55
CA THR A 72 -18.85 -0.86 -5.10
C THR A 72 -19.25 -2.09 -5.93
N GLY A 73 -18.37 -2.55 -6.82
CA GLY A 73 -18.60 -3.73 -7.63
C GLY A 73 -18.77 -4.99 -6.78
N ARG A 74 -17.93 -5.15 -5.74
CA ARG A 74 -18.05 -6.28 -4.80
C ARG A 74 -19.38 -6.29 -4.09
N ARG A 75 -19.90 -5.13 -3.65
CA ARG A 75 -21.24 -5.06 -3.03
C ARG A 75 -22.37 -5.40 -3.99
N LEU A 76 -22.22 -5.09 -5.28
CA LEU A 76 -23.21 -5.38 -6.31
C LEU A 76 -23.22 -6.86 -6.71
N VAL A 77 -22.05 -7.50 -6.73
CA VAL A 77 -21.85 -8.88 -7.20
C VAL A 77 -21.92 -9.91 -6.07
N LEU A 78 -21.42 -9.55 -4.88
CA LEU A 78 -21.31 -10.39 -3.70
C LEU A 78 -22.28 -9.86 -2.64
N ARG A 79 -23.38 -10.57 -2.43
CA ARG A 79 -24.47 -10.16 -1.51
C ARG A 79 -24.00 -9.92 -0.06
N ASP A 80 -22.86 -10.48 0.35
CA ASP A 80 -22.26 -10.37 1.71
C ASP A 80 -20.76 -10.00 1.71
N ALA A 81 -20.36 -8.99 0.93
CA ALA A 81 -18.94 -8.59 0.78
C ALA A 81 -18.22 -8.13 2.07
N SER A 82 -18.88 -8.07 3.24
CA SER A 82 -18.29 -7.48 4.45
C SER A 82 -17.30 -8.40 5.20
N SER A 83 -17.41 -9.72 5.05
CA SER A 83 -16.60 -10.70 5.80
C SER A 83 -15.50 -11.39 4.98
N SER A 84 -15.52 -11.28 3.65
CA SER A 84 -14.61 -12.00 2.73
C SER A 84 -13.81 -11.08 1.78
N CYS A 85 -13.61 -9.80 2.15
CA CYS A 85 -12.81 -8.89 1.33
C CYS A 85 -11.33 -9.37 1.29
N ILE A 86 -10.92 -9.87 0.13
CA ILE A 86 -9.53 -10.15 -0.23
C ILE A 86 -8.83 -8.79 -0.39
N ALA A 87 -7.64 -8.65 0.18
CA ALA A 87 -6.85 -7.44 0.00
C ALA A 87 -6.58 -7.19 -1.49
N PRO A 88 -6.73 -5.96 -2.02
CA PRO A 88 -6.53 -5.65 -3.44
C PRO A 88 -5.23 -6.23 -4.01
N GLN A 89 -4.18 -6.21 -3.19
CA GLN A 89 -2.88 -6.76 -3.55
C GLN A 89 -2.91 -8.24 -3.93
N ARG A 90 -3.68 -9.07 -3.23
CA ARG A 90 -3.78 -10.50 -3.55
C ARG A 90 -4.47 -10.74 -4.88
N ASN A 91 -5.44 -9.91 -5.24
CA ASN A 91 -6.08 -9.98 -6.56
C ASN A 91 -5.09 -9.63 -7.68
N LEU A 92 -4.21 -8.65 -7.45
CA LEU A 92 -3.15 -8.30 -8.39
C LEU A 92 -2.10 -9.41 -8.50
N ASP A 93 -1.70 -10.02 -7.37
CA ASP A 93 -0.75 -11.14 -7.37
C ASP A 93 -1.34 -12.37 -8.08
N ARG A 94 -2.63 -12.67 -7.89
CA ARG A 94 -3.33 -13.74 -8.60
C ARG A 94 -3.37 -13.50 -10.10
N ALA A 95 -3.74 -12.30 -10.54
CA ALA A 95 -3.71 -11.93 -11.95
C ALA A 95 -2.31 -12.05 -12.55
N TYR A 96 -1.29 -11.59 -11.82
CA TYR A 96 0.10 -11.71 -12.23
C TYR A 96 0.53 -13.18 -12.41
N ILE A 97 0.25 -14.05 -11.43
CA ILE A 97 0.59 -15.47 -11.53
C ILE A 97 -0.12 -16.11 -12.72
N ARG A 98 -1.42 -15.85 -12.90
CA ARG A 98 -2.21 -16.33 -14.04
C ARG A 98 -1.57 -15.94 -15.37
N LEU A 99 -1.30 -14.66 -15.57
CA LEU A 99 -0.67 -14.18 -16.80
C LEU A 99 0.73 -14.76 -17.03
N CYS A 100 1.50 -15.00 -15.96
CA CYS A 100 2.79 -15.69 -16.09
C CYS A 100 2.62 -17.16 -16.52
N MET A 101 1.63 -17.86 -15.97
CA MET A 101 1.34 -19.25 -16.35
C MET A 101 0.89 -19.32 -17.81
N ASP A 102 0.04 -18.39 -18.24
CA ASP A 102 -0.44 -18.29 -19.63
C ASP A 102 0.73 -18.06 -20.61
N ASP A 103 1.65 -17.13 -20.30
CA ASP A 103 2.84 -16.85 -21.13
C ASP A 103 3.79 -18.06 -21.25
N TYR A 104 3.83 -18.93 -20.24
CA TYR A 104 4.66 -20.14 -20.22
C TYR A 104 3.92 -21.38 -20.76
N GLY A 105 2.64 -21.26 -21.11
CA GLY A 105 1.83 -22.38 -21.58
C GLY A 105 1.60 -23.45 -20.50
N TYR A 106 1.52 -23.07 -19.23
CA TYR A 106 1.22 -24.00 -18.14
C TYR A 106 -0.28 -24.26 -18.05
N GLU A 107 -0.65 -25.54 -17.98
CA GLU A 107 -2.05 -25.96 -18.06
C GLU A 107 -2.62 -26.26 -16.67
N GLU A 108 -3.93 -26.09 -16.51
CA GLU A 108 -4.62 -26.54 -15.30
C GLU A 108 -4.59 -28.06 -15.23
N THR A 109 -4.40 -28.62 -14.03
CA THR A 109 -4.57 -30.05 -13.84
C THR A 109 -6.04 -30.45 -13.89
N ASP A 110 -6.34 -31.52 -14.58
CA ASP A 110 -7.65 -32.17 -14.64
C ASP A 110 -7.80 -33.29 -13.59
N GLU A 111 -8.93 -34.01 -13.63
CA GLU A 111 -9.23 -35.13 -12.73
C GLU A 111 -8.21 -36.29 -12.80
N HIS A 112 -7.47 -36.40 -13.91
CA HIS A 112 -6.52 -37.49 -14.14
C HIS A 112 -5.07 -37.10 -13.84
N THR A 113 -4.76 -35.80 -13.93
CA THR A 113 -3.41 -35.25 -13.78
C THR A 113 -3.20 -34.60 -12.42
N THR A 114 -4.26 -34.24 -11.70
CA THR A 114 -4.13 -33.66 -10.36
C THR A 114 -3.56 -34.67 -9.36
N ARG A 115 -2.65 -34.20 -8.52
CA ARG A 115 -2.05 -34.93 -7.39
C ARG A 115 -2.55 -34.38 -6.04
N GLY A 116 -3.45 -33.39 -6.05
CA GLY A 116 -3.98 -32.77 -4.84
C GLY A 116 -2.88 -32.12 -3.99
N LEU A 117 -1.89 -31.49 -4.64
CA LEU A 117 -0.72 -30.86 -4.01
C LEU A 117 -1.11 -29.63 -3.18
N ASN A 118 -2.27 -29.02 -3.45
CA ASN A 118 -2.80 -27.88 -2.71
C ASN A 118 -2.87 -28.13 -1.19
N LYS A 119 -3.01 -29.40 -0.76
CA LYS A 119 -2.99 -29.78 0.67
C LYS A 119 -1.65 -29.44 1.37
N TYR A 120 -0.54 -29.40 0.64
CA TYR A 120 0.78 -29.04 1.19
C TYR A 120 0.99 -27.51 1.27
N ALA A 121 0.37 -26.75 0.36
CA ALA A 121 0.46 -25.30 0.31
C ALA A 121 -0.11 -24.63 1.58
N GLY A 122 -1.08 -25.26 2.24
CA GLY A 122 -1.69 -24.75 3.46
C GLY A 122 -2.43 -23.43 3.22
N LYS A 123 -1.89 -22.31 3.73
CA LYS A 123 -2.46 -20.97 3.56
C LYS A 123 -1.77 -20.15 2.46
N MET A 124 -0.82 -20.74 1.74
CA MET A 124 -0.10 -20.07 0.65
C MET A 124 -0.96 -20.13 -0.61
N GLU A 125 -1.03 -19.02 -1.37
CA GLU A 125 -1.64 -18.99 -2.69
C GLU A 125 -0.66 -19.61 -3.70
N LEU A 126 -0.66 -20.94 -3.74
CA LEU A 126 0.04 -21.74 -4.74
C LEU A 126 -0.99 -22.51 -5.56
N PHE A 127 -0.75 -22.59 -6.86
CA PHE A 127 -1.64 -23.20 -7.83
C PHE A 127 -0.98 -24.44 -8.41
N GLU A 128 -1.70 -25.55 -8.38
CA GLU A 128 -1.27 -26.77 -9.03
C GLU A 128 -1.46 -26.65 -10.56
N ARG A 129 -0.40 -26.95 -11.30
CA ARG A 129 -0.36 -26.86 -12.77
C ARG A 129 0.46 -27.97 -13.39
N MET A 130 0.12 -28.32 -14.62
CA MET A 130 0.95 -29.15 -15.47
C MET A 130 2.00 -28.27 -16.17
N THR A 131 3.25 -28.72 -16.10
CA THR A 131 4.40 -28.06 -16.73
C THR A 131 5.17 -29.07 -17.59
N PRO A 132 6.13 -28.64 -18.44
CA PRO A 132 6.97 -29.57 -19.18
C PRO A 132 7.78 -30.54 -18.30
N GLN A 133 8.00 -30.20 -17.02
CA GLN A 133 8.69 -31.03 -16.04
C GLN A 133 7.73 -31.91 -15.20
N GLY A 134 6.43 -31.90 -15.51
CA GLY A 134 5.39 -32.59 -14.76
C GLY A 134 4.59 -31.64 -13.85
N VAL A 135 3.90 -32.21 -12.86
CA VAL A 135 3.02 -31.46 -11.96
C VAL A 135 3.85 -30.56 -11.02
N ALA A 136 3.48 -29.29 -10.93
CA ALA A 136 4.16 -28.30 -10.10
C ALA A 136 3.17 -27.49 -9.23
N LEU A 137 3.67 -26.99 -8.10
CA LEU A 137 3.03 -25.92 -7.35
C LEU A 137 3.65 -24.58 -7.78
N ILE A 138 2.81 -23.67 -8.25
CA ILE A 138 3.22 -22.39 -8.82
C ILE A 138 2.72 -21.25 -7.96
N GLY A 139 3.59 -20.28 -7.67
CA GLY A 139 3.23 -19.07 -6.94
C GLY A 139 4.00 -17.86 -7.40
N GLY A 140 3.73 -16.72 -6.79
CA GLY A 140 4.44 -15.48 -7.10
C GLY A 140 3.80 -14.29 -6.43
N THR A 141 4.49 -13.16 -6.47
CA THR A 141 3.91 -11.87 -6.08
C THR A 141 4.45 -10.83 -7.03
N MET A 142 3.59 -9.92 -7.51
CA MET A 142 4.02 -8.80 -8.33
C MET A 142 4.55 -7.66 -7.46
N SER A 143 3.90 -7.41 -6.32
CA SER A 143 4.22 -6.24 -5.51
C SER A 143 5.56 -6.32 -4.81
N GLY A 144 6.12 -5.14 -4.53
CA GLY A 144 7.41 -5.01 -3.87
C GLY A 144 8.59 -5.55 -4.68
N GLY A 145 8.41 -5.86 -5.97
CA GLY A 145 9.43 -6.49 -6.82
C GLY A 145 9.59 -7.99 -6.57
N GLY A 146 8.54 -8.66 -6.07
CA GLY A 146 8.55 -10.09 -5.80
C GLY A 146 8.65 -10.47 -4.33
N LEU A 147 8.55 -11.78 -4.07
CA LEU A 147 8.58 -12.36 -2.73
C LEU A 147 9.86 -11.92 -1.99
N SER A 148 9.71 -11.62 -0.70
CA SER A 148 10.87 -11.35 0.15
C SER A 148 11.74 -12.61 0.28
N ARG A 149 13.05 -12.43 0.52
CA ARG A 149 13.96 -13.57 0.77
C ARG A 149 13.43 -14.49 1.88
N THR A 150 12.98 -13.92 2.99
CA THR A 150 12.41 -14.67 4.11
C THR A 150 11.13 -15.40 3.73
N SER A 151 10.29 -14.81 2.87
CA SER A 151 9.09 -15.49 2.34
C SER A 151 9.48 -16.70 1.50
N ILE A 152 10.46 -16.55 0.59
CA ILE A 152 10.97 -17.65 -0.24
C ILE A 152 11.57 -18.76 0.64
N GLU A 153 12.40 -18.41 1.63
CA GLU A 153 12.98 -19.36 2.58
C GLU A 153 11.90 -20.16 3.32
N ARG A 154 10.81 -19.50 3.75
CA ARG A 154 9.68 -20.18 4.42
C ARG A 154 8.95 -21.14 3.49
N VAL A 155 8.67 -20.75 2.25
CA VAL A 155 8.01 -21.61 1.27
C VAL A 155 8.88 -22.84 0.99
N VAL A 156 10.16 -22.62 0.67
CA VAL A 156 11.15 -23.67 0.39
C VAL A 156 11.29 -24.62 1.58
N THR A 157 11.49 -24.09 2.80
CA THR A 157 11.65 -24.91 4.01
C THR A 157 10.42 -25.76 4.28
N ARG A 158 9.22 -25.21 4.06
CA ARG A 158 7.96 -25.91 4.28
C ARG A 158 7.72 -27.02 3.25
N LEU A 159 8.03 -26.77 1.98
CA LEU A 159 7.63 -27.66 0.88
C LEU A 159 8.72 -28.63 0.44
N LYS A 160 9.99 -28.39 0.78
CA LYS A 160 11.13 -29.21 0.32
C LYS A 160 10.90 -30.71 0.51
N SER A 161 10.54 -31.14 1.72
CA SER A 161 10.39 -32.57 2.01
C SER A 161 9.23 -33.20 1.23
N SER A 162 8.11 -32.47 1.11
CA SER A 162 6.97 -32.94 0.32
C SER A 162 7.27 -32.97 -1.17
N ALA A 163 7.94 -31.94 -1.71
CA ALA A 163 8.32 -31.86 -3.12
C ALA A 163 9.18 -33.06 -3.54
N LEU A 164 10.15 -33.43 -2.71
CA LEU A 164 11.01 -34.60 -2.95
C LEU A 164 10.29 -35.94 -2.75
N ALA A 165 9.38 -36.04 -1.77
CA ALA A 165 8.68 -37.29 -1.47
C ALA A 165 7.57 -37.62 -2.48
N TYR A 166 6.93 -36.60 -3.05
CA TYR A 166 5.79 -36.72 -3.97
C TYR A 166 6.12 -36.29 -5.40
N ASP A 167 7.42 -36.11 -5.68
CA ASP A 167 7.99 -35.82 -7.00
C ASP A 167 7.26 -34.68 -7.73
N PHE A 168 7.22 -33.50 -7.11
CA PHE A 168 6.67 -32.29 -7.72
C PHE A 168 7.63 -31.13 -7.62
N HIS A 169 7.53 -30.21 -8.58
CA HIS A 169 8.35 -28.99 -8.61
C HIS A 169 7.63 -27.80 -7.96
N LEU A 170 8.40 -26.93 -7.29
CA LEU A 170 7.96 -25.62 -6.83
C LEU A 170 8.48 -24.56 -7.80
N ILE A 171 7.59 -23.77 -8.39
CA ILE A 171 7.94 -22.68 -9.29
C ILE A 171 7.44 -21.37 -8.69
N LEU A 172 8.34 -20.40 -8.51
CA LEU A 172 7.96 -19.06 -8.08
C LEU A 172 8.27 -18.04 -9.16
N PHE A 173 7.25 -17.33 -9.64
CA PHE A 173 7.40 -16.18 -10.50
C PHE A 173 7.78 -14.94 -9.69
N THR A 174 8.70 -14.15 -10.22
CA THR A 174 9.13 -12.90 -9.60
C THR A 174 9.43 -11.82 -10.65
N PRO A 175 9.06 -10.55 -10.42
CA PRO A 175 9.54 -9.43 -11.22
C PRO A 175 11.07 -9.24 -11.16
N SER A 176 11.71 -9.69 -10.08
CA SER A 176 13.16 -9.54 -9.89
C SER A 176 13.82 -10.81 -9.36
N PRO A 177 14.82 -11.37 -10.05
CA PRO A 177 15.49 -12.61 -9.63
C PRO A 177 16.45 -12.41 -8.45
N LYS A 178 16.83 -11.17 -8.12
CA LYS A 178 17.85 -10.90 -7.08
C LYS A 178 17.48 -11.51 -5.73
N ARG A 179 16.18 -11.58 -5.42
CA ARG A 179 15.67 -12.15 -4.17
C ARG A 179 15.43 -13.64 -4.37
N GLY A 180 16.27 -14.48 -3.75
CA GLY A 180 16.07 -15.93 -3.73
C GLY A 180 16.89 -16.72 -4.75
N ARG A 181 17.68 -16.07 -5.62
CA ARG A 181 18.56 -16.76 -6.58
C ARG A 181 19.43 -17.84 -5.93
N GLY A 182 20.15 -17.51 -4.85
CA GLY A 182 20.98 -18.50 -4.15
C GLY A 182 20.20 -19.65 -3.50
N LEU A 183 18.92 -19.45 -3.17
CA LEU A 183 18.05 -20.54 -2.68
C LEU A 183 17.58 -21.43 -3.81
N ALA A 184 17.26 -20.85 -4.97
CA ALA A 184 16.92 -21.59 -6.18
C ALA A 184 18.12 -22.44 -6.63
N GLU A 185 19.33 -21.87 -6.66
CA GLU A 185 20.56 -22.61 -6.97
C GLU A 185 20.82 -23.75 -5.98
N LYS A 186 20.66 -23.50 -4.67
CA LYS A 186 20.83 -24.51 -3.61
C LYS A 186 19.79 -25.65 -3.67
N HIS A 187 18.60 -25.38 -4.19
CA HIS A 187 17.46 -26.31 -4.20
C HIS A 187 16.95 -26.61 -5.62
N ALA A 188 17.84 -26.55 -6.62
CA ALA A 188 17.48 -26.62 -8.04
C ALA A 188 16.75 -27.91 -8.43
N SER A 189 16.91 -29.00 -7.66
CA SER A 189 16.21 -30.26 -7.90
C SER A 189 14.70 -30.19 -7.68
N MET A 190 14.20 -29.21 -6.91
CA MET A 190 12.79 -29.10 -6.56
C MET A 190 12.22 -27.68 -6.63
N PHE A 191 13.08 -26.66 -6.73
CA PHE A 191 12.67 -25.26 -6.67
C PHE A 191 13.29 -24.44 -7.81
N THR A 192 12.41 -23.78 -8.57
CA THR A 192 12.77 -22.86 -9.65
C THR A 192 12.22 -21.46 -9.35
N LEU A 193 13.06 -20.45 -9.55
CA LEU A 193 12.68 -19.04 -9.49
C LEU A 193 12.71 -18.46 -10.91
N LEU A 194 11.55 -18.07 -11.43
CA LEU A 194 11.42 -17.55 -12.80
C LEU A 194 11.26 -16.02 -12.79
N PRO A 195 12.24 -15.26 -13.29
CA PRO A 195 12.10 -13.83 -13.47
C PRO A 195 11.24 -13.53 -14.69
N HIS A 196 9.99 -13.14 -14.50
CA HIS A 196 9.05 -12.87 -15.59
C HIS A 196 8.19 -11.65 -15.32
N LEU A 197 7.87 -10.90 -16.37
CA LEU A 197 6.99 -9.73 -16.33
C LEU A 197 6.12 -9.74 -17.59
N PRO A 198 4.88 -10.26 -17.49
CA PRO A 198 3.93 -10.23 -18.59
C PRO A 198 3.79 -8.80 -19.16
N GLY A 199 3.74 -8.64 -20.49
CA GLY A 199 3.48 -7.32 -21.13
C GLY A 199 4.62 -6.28 -21.07
N GLY A 200 5.78 -6.58 -20.46
CA GLY A 200 7.07 -6.03 -20.86
C GLY A 200 7.45 -4.56 -20.54
N THR A 201 6.66 -3.76 -19.82
CA THR A 201 7.02 -2.34 -19.59
C THR A 201 7.72 -2.04 -18.26
N GLY A 202 7.55 -2.88 -17.23
CA GLY A 202 8.31 -2.84 -15.97
C GLY A 202 8.15 -1.57 -15.13
N GLN A 203 7.30 -0.61 -15.54
CA GLN A 203 7.13 0.67 -14.87
C GLN A 203 5.65 0.93 -14.60
N ARG A 204 5.33 1.17 -13.32
CA ARG A 204 4.00 1.66 -12.90
C ARG A 204 4.00 3.15 -12.57
N MET A 205 5.19 3.73 -12.46
CA MET A 205 5.38 5.14 -12.18
C MET A 205 4.91 5.99 -13.34
N ARG A 206 4.31 7.13 -13.01
CA ARG A 206 3.95 8.20 -13.92
C ARG A 206 4.66 9.48 -13.50
N LEU A 207 4.79 10.41 -14.44
CA LEU A 207 5.23 11.78 -14.16
C LEU A 207 4.00 12.68 -14.19
N THR A 208 3.96 13.67 -13.29
CA THR A 208 2.98 14.75 -13.42
C THR A 208 3.35 15.57 -14.66
N SER A 209 2.55 15.43 -15.71
CA SER A 209 2.66 16.20 -16.95
C SER A 209 1.33 16.91 -17.19
N PHE A 210 1.03 17.88 -16.34
CA PHE A 210 -0.11 18.77 -16.58
C PHE A 210 0.46 20.07 -17.12
N GLU A 211 -0.02 20.51 -18.28
CA GLU A 211 0.18 21.91 -18.68
C GLU A 211 -0.34 22.77 -17.51
N SER A 212 0.56 23.54 -16.90
CA SER A 212 0.19 24.43 -15.81
C SER A 212 -0.85 25.42 -16.34
N LYS A 213 -2.13 25.12 -16.12
CA LYS A 213 -3.24 26.05 -16.39
C LYS A 213 -3.28 27.20 -15.38
N SER A 214 -2.24 27.32 -14.56
CA SER A 214 -2.21 28.22 -13.44
C SER A 214 -1.78 29.58 -13.95
N ASP A 215 -2.74 30.48 -14.09
CA ASP A 215 -2.46 31.91 -14.14
C ASP A 215 -1.51 32.24 -12.98
N GLU A 216 -0.33 32.78 -13.31
CA GLU A 216 0.58 33.40 -12.34
C GLU A 216 -0.11 34.49 -11.49
N ALA A 217 -1.32 34.90 -11.90
CA ALA A 217 -2.16 35.92 -11.27
C ALA A 217 -2.54 35.66 -9.81
N TYR A 218 -2.40 34.44 -9.26
CA TYR A 218 -2.58 34.18 -7.82
C TYR A 218 -1.38 33.48 -7.19
N ALA A 219 -0.26 34.22 -7.09
CA ALA A 219 0.96 33.83 -6.39
C ALA A 219 0.93 34.07 -4.86
N GLY A 220 -0.17 34.60 -4.33
CA GLY A 220 -0.31 34.96 -2.92
C GLY A 220 -0.36 33.78 -1.93
N PRO A 221 -0.35 34.06 -0.62
CA PRO A 221 -0.54 33.05 0.42
C PRO A 221 -1.93 32.42 0.32
N PHE A 222 -2.05 31.15 0.68
CA PHE A 222 -3.35 30.47 0.70
C PHE A 222 -4.16 30.88 1.95
N LEU A 223 -3.52 30.85 3.12
CA LEU A 223 -4.09 31.40 4.34
C LEU A 223 -3.63 32.85 4.48
N THR A 224 -4.58 33.78 4.42
CA THR A 224 -4.39 35.12 4.96
C THR A 224 -4.67 35.12 6.47
N PRO A 225 -4.16 36.07 7.26
CA PRO A 225 -4.40 36.13 8.71
C PRO A 225 -5.90 36.08 9.09
N PHE A 226 -6.77 36.64 8.24
CA PHE A 226 -8.22 36.57 8.41
C PHE A 226 -8.80 35.17 8.20
N VAL A 227 -8.32 34.44 7.18
CA VAL A 227 -8.75 33.07 6.89
C VAL A 227 -8.18 32.10 7.91
N GLU A 228 -6.97 32.33 8.40
CA GLU A 228 -6.38 31.55 9.48
C GLU A 228 -7.22 31.63 10.76
N ASP A 229 -7.59 32.82 11.21
CA ASP A 229 -8.47 32.99 12.39
C ASP A 229 -9.82 32.28 12.18
N LEU A 230 -10.38 32.32 10.97
CA LEU A 230 -11.62 31.60 10.64
C LEU A 230 -11.46 30.07 10.65
N VAL A 231 -10.36 29.55 10.10
CA VAL A 231 -10.07 28.11 9.97
C VAL A 231 -9.69 27.51 11.32
N VAL A 232 -8.85 28.20 12.10
CA VAL A 232 -8.42 27.78 13.43
C VAL A 232 -9.60 27.83 14.42
N ARG A 233 -10.47 28.85 14.35
CA ARG A 233 -11.68 28.90 15.19
C ARG A 233 -12.69 27.81 14.85
N LYS A 234 -12.90 27.52 13.56
CA LYS A 234 -13.84 26.47 13.13
C LYS A 234 -13.33 25.06 13.40
N HIS A 235 -12.01 24.86 13.37
CA HIS A 235 -11.38 23.54 13.52
C HIS A 235 -10.12 23.59 14.41
N PRO A 236 -10.28 23.91 15.72
CA PRO A 236 -9.13 23.98 16.63
C PRO A 236 -8.41 22.63 16.68
N GLY A 237 -7.08 22.67 16.48
CA GLY A 237 -6.21 21.48 16.49
C GLY A 237 -6.29 20.56 15.27
N HIS A 238 -6.96 20.95 14.17
CA HIS A 238 -6.97 20.15 12.94
C HIS A 238 -5.70 20.30 12.10
N PHE A 239 -4.99 21.41 12.24
CA PHE A 239 -3.78 21.70 11.49
C PHE A 239 -2.59 21.81 12.45
N PRO A 240 -1.51 21.06 12.22
CA PRO A 240 -0.24 21.30 12.89
C PRO A 240 0.26 22.72 12.62
N GLU A 241 0.96 23.35 13.56
CA GLU A 241 1.49 24.73 13.42
C GLU A 241 2.31 24.89 12.13
N GLN A 242 3.20 23.93 11.84
CA GLN A 242 3.98 23.88 10.61
C GLN A 242 3.11 23.91 9.34
N THR A 243 1.89 23.35 9.39
CA THR A 243 0.97 23.43 8.25
C THR A 243 0.43 24.83 8.07
N LEU A 244 0.06 25.51 9.15
CA LEU A 244 -0.40 26.90 9.09
C LEU A 244 0.70 27.81 8.53
N GLU A 245 1.94 27.65 9.00
CA GLU A 245 3.12 28.36 8.46
C GLU A 245 3.27 28.13 6.95
N ILE A 246 3.20 26.88 6.49
CA ILE A 246 3.32 26.55 5.06
C ILE A 246 2.21 27.21 4.26
N LEU A 247 0.98 27.19 4.76
CA LEU A 247 -0.17 27.75 4.05
C LEU A 247 -0.16 29.29 3.98
N GLN A 248 0.58 29.96 4.87
CA GLN A 248 0.89 31.39 4.78
C GLN A 248 1.99 31.71 3.74
N LEU A 249 2.67 30.70 3.18
CA LEU A 249 3.66 30.92 2.13
C LEU A 249 2.99 31.14 0.76
N ARG A 250 3.69 31.88 -0.10
CA ARG A 250 3.34 31.97 -1.53
C ARG A 250 3.36 30.59 -2.15
N ARG A 251 2.59 30.42 -3.24
CA ARG A 251 2.47 29.11 -3.91
C ARG A 251 3.81 28.51 -4.34
N ILE A 252 4.73 29.33 -4.86
CA ILE A 252 6.07 28.86 -5.27
C ILE A 252 6.89 28.36 -4.08
N ASP A 253 6.81 29.05 -2.95
CA ASP A 253 7.52 28.68 -1.72
C ASP A 253 6.91 27.40 -1.11
N ARG A 254 5.58 27.20 -1.24
CA ARG A 254 4.89 25.95 -0.88
C ARG A 254 5.33 24.77 -1.74
N LEU A 255 5.54 24.98 -3.05
CA LEU A 255 6.06 23.97 -3.96
C LEU A 255 7.49 23.55 -3.61
N GLU A 256 8.36 24.51 -3.33
CA GLU A 256 9.73 24.21 -2.89
C GLU A 256 9.74 23.51 -1.53
N ARG A 257 8.86 23.92 -0.60
CA ARG A 257 8.71 23.21 0.67
C ARG A 257 8.21 21.78 0.49
N PHE A 258 7.25 21.54 -0.41
CA PHE A 258 6.79 20.20 -0.75
C PHE A 258 7.93 19.32 -1.29
N LYS A 259 8.77 19.83 -2.20
CA LYS A 259 9.90 19.07 -2.76
C LYS A 259 10.94 18.72 -1.69
N SER A 260 11.26 19.66 -0.80
CA SER A 260 12.18 19.42 0.32
C SER A 260 11.65 18.35 1.26
N ASP A 261 10.39 18.50 1.69
CA ASP A 261 9.73 17.51 2.53
C ASP A 261 9.62 16.14 1.84
N LEU A 262 9.35 16.08 0.54
CA LEU A 262 9.30 14.85 -0.23
C LEU A 262 10.67 14.14 -0.25
N ALA A 263 11.77 14.88 -0.37
CA ALA A 263 13.12 14.31 -0.37
C ALA A 263 13.43 13.60 0.95
N VAL A 264 13.02 14.19 2.08
CA VAL A 264 13.22 13.63 3.42
C VAL A 264 12.23 12.49 3.72
N ASP A 265 10.93 12.71 3.48
CA ASP A 265 9.87 11.73 3.81
C ASP A 265 9.82 10.56 2.82
N ARG A 266 10.46 10.70 1.67
CA ARG A 266 10.47 9.78 0.51
C ARG A 266 9.14 9.64 -0.21
N VAL A 267 8.03 9.70 0.52
CA VAL A 267 6.66 9.55 0.00
C VAL A 267 5.73 10.58 0.64
N ILE A 268 4.94 11.25 -0.19
CA ILE A 268 3.83 12.11 0.24
C ILE A 268 2.56 11.66 -0.49
N SER A 269 1.44 11.51 0.22
CA SER A 269 0.15 11.15 -0.39
C SER A 269 -0.53 12.35 -1.05
N ALA A 270 -1.51 12.09 -1.92
CA ALA A 270 -2.37 13.12 -2.50
C ALA A 270 -3.10 13.94 -1.43
N GLU A 271 -3.57 13.29 -0.38
CA GLU A 271 -4.27 13.94 0.72
C GLU A 271 -3.34 14.80 1.57
N GLN A 272 -2.09 14.37 1.79
CA GLN A 272 -1.07 15.18 2.45
C GLN A 272 -0.67 16.40 1.61
N LEU A 273 -0.48 16.23 0.30
CA LEU A 273 -0.21 17.32 -0.64
C LEU A 273 -1.27 18.43 -0.49
N HIS A 274 -2.54 18.03 -0.52
CA HIS A 274 -3.64 18.98 -0.40
C HIS A 274 -3.74 19.57 1.01
N ARG A 275 -3.64 18.76 2.06
CA ARG A 275 -3.84 19.20 3.44
C ARG A 275 -2.75 20.14 3.93
N HIS A 276 -1.48 19.81 3.65
CA HIS A 276 -0.34 20.53 4.24
C HIS A 276 0.18 21.64 3.36
N TYR A 277 -0.02 21.55 2.04
CA TYR A 277 0.53 22.50 1.09
C TYR A 277 -0.56 23.22 0.30
N HIS A 278 -1.82 22.80 0.37
CA HIS A 278 -2.91 23.27 -0.51
C HIS A 278 -2.47 23.32 -1.98
N LEU A 279 -1.81 22.24 -2.39
CA LEU A 279 -1.40 22.01 -3.76
C LEU A 279 -2.26 20.91 -4.38
N ARG A 280 -2.38 20.94 -5.69
CA ARG A 280 -3.07 19.95 -6.52
C ARG A 280 -2.05 19.25 -7.43
N PRO A 281 -2.39 18.07 -7.98
CA PRO A 281 -1.51 17.37 -8.91
C PRO A 281 -1.06 18.24 -10.10
N GLU A 282 -1.91 19.17 -10.54
CA GLU A 282 -1.63 20.08 -11.65
C GLU A 282 -0.59 21.16 -11.31
N ASP A 283 -0.30 21.37 -10.02
CA ASP A 283 0.74 22.30 -9.55
C ASP A 283 2.14 21.69 -9.64
N LEU A 284 2.22 20.37 -9.80
CA LEU A 284 3.47 19.62 -9.75
C LEU A 284 3.98 19.39 -11.17
N ASN A 285 5.21 19.84 -11.44
CA ASN A 285 5.91 19.51 -12.68
C ASN A 285 6.98 18.44 -12.43
N ASP A 286 7.01 17.40 -13.28
CA ASP A 286 7.99 16.31 -13.27
C ASP A 286 8.10 15.54 -11.93
N VAL A 287 7.05 15.56 -11.12
CA VAL A 287 7.01 14.78 -9.87
C VAL A 287 6.53 13.37 -10.18
N ARG A 288 7.34 12.39 -9.75
CA ARG A 288 7.04 10.97 -9.93
C ARG A 288 5.92 10.56 -9.00
N PHE A 289 4.96 9.79 -9.49
CA PHE A 289 3.90 9.22 -8.66
C PHE A 289 3.49 7.82 -9.09
N VAL A 290 2.84 7.12 -8.17
CA VAL A 290 2.07 5.89 -8.44
C VAL A 290 0.64 6.08 -7.96
N GLU A 291 -0.33 5.56 -8.71
CA GLU A 291 -1.72 5.46 -8.23
C GLU A 291 -1.96 4.07 -7.67
N THR A 292 -2.66 4.00 -6.53
CA THR A 292 -2.99 2.71 -5.91
C THR A 292 -4.29 2.79 -5.11
N ILE A 293 -4.79 1.61 -4.72
CA ILE A 293 -5.92 1.42 -3.82
C ILE A 293 -5.39 0.88 -2.50
N MET A 294 -5.63 1.60 -1.42
CA MET A 294 -5.07 1.29 -0.10
C MET A 294 -6.15 0.95 0.92
N HIS A 295 -5.78 0.09 1.87
CA HIS A 295 -6.47 -0.11 3.14
C HIS A 295 -5.68 0.60 4.24
N PRO A 296 -5.94 1.89 4.50
CA PRO A 296 -5.10 2.66 5.41
C PRO A 296 -5.22 2.22 6.88
N VAL A 297 -6.31 1.53 7.23
CA VAL A 297 -6.55 0.99 8.57
C VAL A 297 -6.72 -0.53 8.47
N TYR A 298 -5.72 -1.27 8.92
CA TYR A 298 -5.67 -2.74 8.79
C TYR A 298 -6.95 -3.44 9.28
N SER A 299 -7.55 -2.95 10.38
CA SER A 299 -8.75 -3.55 10.97
C SER A 299 -10.06 -3.21 10.24
N ARG A 300 -10.03 -2.36 9.20
CA ARG A 300 -11.23 -1.90 8.47
C ARG A 300 -11.09 -2.23 6.98
N VAL A 301 -11.28 -3.50 6.65
CA VAL A 301 -11.13 -4.01 5.27
C VAL A 301 -12.10 -3.34 4.27
N SER A 302 -13.23 -2.82 4.75
CA SER A 302 -14.18 -2.06 3.94
C SER A 302 -13.78 -0.60 3.67
N LEU A 303 -12.73 -0.10 4.32
CA LEU A 303 -12.19 1.23 4.09
C LEU A 303 -11.12 1.16 2.99
N GLU A 304 -11.56 1.33 1.75
CA GLU A 304 -10.67 1.46 0.60
C GLU A 304 -10.59 2.91 0.16
N ILE A 305 -9.37 3.37 -0.10
CA ILE A 305 -9.12 4.69 -0.68
C ILE A 305 -8.37 4.53 -1.99
N LYS A 306 -8.73 5.31 -2.99
CA LYS A 306 -7.87 5.54 -4.15
C LYS A 306 -7.00 6.74 -3.83
N THR A 307 -5.68 6.60 -3.91
CA THR A 307 -4.73 7.67 -3.62
C THR A 307 -3.59 7.69 -4.65
N ARG A 308 -2.82 8.77 -4.63
CA ARG A 308 -1.53 8.88 -5.31
C ARG A 308 -0.43 9.01 -4.27
N PHE A 309 0.65 8.28 -4.48
CA PHE A 309 1.89 8.49 -3.73
C PHE A 309 2.89 9.20 -4.62
N TYR A 310 3.27 10.42 -4.25
CA TYR A 310 4.38 11.14 -4.86
C TYR A 310 5.69 10.59 -4.28
N LEU A 311 6.68 10.41 -5.14
CA LEU A 311 7.89 9.66 -4.85
C LEU A 311 9.14 10.52 -4.99
N ALA A 312 10.01 10.49 -4.00
CA ALA A 312 11.31 11.15 -4.06
C ALA A 312 12.26 10.54 -5.12
N SER A 313 12.07 9.26 -5.47
CA SER A 313 12.91 8.57 -6.45
C SER A 313 12.14 7.51 -7.23
N ALA A 314 12.57 7.24 -8.46
CA ALA A 314 11.97 6.21 -9.32
C ALA A 314 12.07 4.80 -8.73
N ALA A 315 13.07 4.53 -7.87
CA ALA A 315 13.25 3.22 -7.24
C ALA A 315 12.11 2.87 -6.27
N LEU A 316 11.41 3.86 -5.73
CA LEU A 316 10.28 3.64 -4.81
C LEU A 316 9.07 3.01 -5.49
N GLN A 317 8.95 3.14 -6.83
CA GLN A 317 7.85 2.50 -7.55
C GLN A 317 7.86 0.98 -7.40
N TYR A 318 9.01 0.37 -7.10
CA TYR A 318 9.15 -1.07 -6.91
C TYR A 318 8.88 -1.52 -5.47
N GLN A 319 8.54 -0.61 -4.55
CA GLN A 319 8.15 -0.97 -3.18
C GLN A 319 6.69 -1.42 -3.14
N ASP A 320 6.36 -2.21 -2.12
CA ASP A 320 4.98 -2.58 -1.81
C ASP A 320 4.17 -1.34 -1.40
N ASP A 321 2.90 -1.28 -1.75
CA ASP A 321 2.08 -0.10 -1.48
C ASP A 321 1.88 0.14 0.01
N ASN A 322 1.91 -0.91 0.85
CA ASN A 322 1.91 -0.74 2.31
C ASN A 322 3.21 -0.10 2.80
N VAL A 323 4.34 -0.35 2.14
CA VAL A 323 5.61 0.32 2.46
C VAL A 323 5.55 1.80 2.07
N LEU A 324 4.92 2.14 0.93
CA LEU A 324 4.69 3.53 0.54
C LEU A 324 3.76 4.25 1.52
N GLY A 325 2.65 3.62 1.90
CA GLY A 325 1.74 4.13 2.93
C GLY A 325 2.39 4.26 4.30
N HIS A 326 3.34 3.37 4.63
CA HIS A 326 4.14 3.46 5.85
C HIS A 326 5.03 4.70 5.85
N TYR A 327 5.78 4.94 4.75
CA TYR A 327 6.56 6.17 4.62
C TYR A 327 5.69 7.44 4.70
N ALA A 328 4.53 7.44 4.03
CA ALA A 328 3.58 8.54 4.13
C ALA A 328 3.08 8.77 5.58
N GLY A 329 2.85 7.69 6.33
CA GLY A 329 2.45 7.73 7.75
C GLY A 329 3.55 8.24 8.68
N VAL A 330 4.81 7.88 8.44
CA VAL A 330 5.96 8.42 9.19
C VAL A 330 6.16 9.91 8.88
N GLY A 331 6.08 10.32 7.61
CA GLY A 331 6.13 11.74 7.23
C GLY A 331 4.96 12.55 7.79
N GLU A 332 3.78 11.94 7.93
CA GLU A 332 2.66 12.56 8.64
C GLU A 332 2.97 12.79 10.12
N MET A 333 3.57 11.82 10.80
CA MET A 333 3.98 11.98 12.20
C MET A 333 4.97 13.14 12.34
N ARG A 334 5.96 13.24 11.44
CA ARG A 334 6.91 14.36 11.40
C ARG A 334 6.19 15.71 11.33
N ARG A 335 5.24 15.86 10.40
CA ARG A 335 4.44 17.09 10.21
C ARG A 335 3.54 17.40 11.41
N VAL A 336 2.88 16.40 11.98
CA VAL A 336 2.03 16.56 13.17
C VAL A 336 2.84 17.02 14.38
N MET A 337 4.08 16.53 14.49
CA MET A 337 5.02 16.90 15.54
C MET A 337 5.73 18.24 15.29
N GLY A 338 5.48 18.92 14.16
CA GLY A 338 6.17 20.15 13.80
C GLY A 338 7.66 19.98 13.51
N ILE A 339 8.12 18.75 13.25
CA ILE A 339 9.53 18.46 13.00
C ILE A 339 9.88 18.90 11.58
N ARG A 340 10.94 19.71 11.44
CA ARG A 340 11.40 20.19 10.13
C ARG A 340 12.02 19.04 9.33
N ALA A 341 11.94 19.14 8.00
CA ALA A 341 12.57 18.20 7.08
C ALA A 341 14.04 18.63 6.87
N ASP A 342 14.90 18.26 7.82
CA ASP A 342 16.34 18.54 7.80
C ASP A 342 17.14 17.35 8.35
N ASP A 343 18.46 17.53 8.50
CA ASP A 343 19.39 16.46 8.90
C ASP A 343 19.15 15.90 10.32
N SER A 344 18.36 16.60 11.15
CA SER A 344 17.96 16.13 12.48
C SER A 344 16.95 14.99 12.40
N PHE A 345 16.23 14.86 11.27
CA PHE A 345 15.24 13.81 11.05
C PHE A 345 15.75 12.75 10.07
N GLN A 346 15.86 11.51 10.55
CA GLN A 346 16.42 10.41 9.79
C GLN A 346 15.42 9.26 9.69
N LEU A 347 14.96 8.99 8.47
CA LEU A 347 14.24 7.75 8.18
C LEU A 347 15.21 6.57 8.21
N ASP A 348 14.83 5.48 8.87
CA ASP A 348 15.61 4.25 8.73
C ASP A 348 15.39 3.66 7.32
N THR A 349 16.51 3.43 6.63
CA THR A 349 16.55 2.90 5.26
C THR A 349 17.15 1.49 5.18
N ARG A 350 17.65 0.89 6.28
CA ARG A 350 18.44 -0.35 6.21
C ARG A 350 17.93 -1.50 7.10
N ARG A 351 17.40 -2.52 6.42
CA ARG A 351 17.13 -3.87 6.94
C ARG A 351 18.42 -4.69 7.12
N ARG A 352 18.72 -5.12 8.35
CA ARG A 352 19.32 -6.47 8.60
C ARG A 352 19.15 -7.02 10.02
N LEU A 353 18.79 -6.21 11.02
CA LEU A 353 18.48 -6.65 12.41
C LEU A 353 17.20 -6.01 12.98
N ALA A 354 16.35 -5.46 12.10
CA ALA A 354 15.37 -4.39 12.36
C ALA A 354 14.04 -4.80 13.03
N ARG A 355 14.04 -5.69 14.03
CA ARG A 355 12.82 -5.84 14.85
C ARG A 355 12.68 -4.68 15.84
N ASP A 356 13.82 -4.12 16.23
CA ASP A 356 13.97 -3.27 17.40
C ASP A 356 14.35 -1.82 17.03
N THR A 357 14.55 -1.53 15.74
CA THR A 357 14.87 -0.19 15.25
C THR A 357 13.58 0.59 14.97
N PRO A 358 13.48 1.87 15.36
CA PRO A 358 12.33 2.70 15.02
C PRO A 358 12.29 3.03 13.54
N ASP A 359 11.11 3.38 13.03
CA ASP A 359 10.91 3.75 11.63
C ASP A 359 11.64 5.05 11.25
N ALA A 360 11.74 5.97 12.21
CA ALA A 360 12.55 7.18 12.09
C ALA A 360 13.10 7.62 13.44
N ILE A 361 14.17 8.41 13.40
CA ILE A 361 14.80 9.01 14.56
C ILE A 361 14.82 10.52 14.35
N PHE A 362 14.35 11.26 15.34
CA PHE A 362 14.54 12.71 15.43
C PHE A 362 15.59 13.02 16.50
N ARG A 363 16.65 13.72 16.13
CA ARG A 363 17.71 14.15 17.04
C ARG A 363 17.36 15.54 17.56
N SER A 364 16.74 15.59 18.74
CA SER A 364 16.56 16.84 19.46
C SER A 364 17.84 17.25 20.19
N ASP A 365 17.89 18.51 20.65
CA ASP A 365 19.00 19.03 21.46
C ASP A 365 19.22 18.25 22.77
N TYR A 366 18.19 17.54 23.25
CA TYR A 366 18.21 16.78 24.50
C TYR A 366 18.47 15.28 24.32
N GLY A 367 18.44 14.79 23.08
CA GLY A 367 18.60 13.36 22.79
C GLY A 367 17.75 12.86 21.63
N ALA A 368 17.96 11.58 21.29
CA ALA A 368 17.26 10.91 20.19
C ALA A 368 15.84 10.52 20.58
N ILE A 369 14.90 10.79 19.69
CA ILE A 369 13.48 10.51 19.82
C ILE A 369 13.12 9.45 18.77
N ALA A 370 12.56 8.33 19.21
CA ALA A 370 12.11 7.27 18.34
C ALA A 370 10.71 7.57 17.77
N LEU A 371 10.53 7.39 16.47
CA LEU A 371 9.22 7.45 15.81
C LEU A 371 8.89 6.07 15.24
N GLU A 372 7.72 5.55 15.59
CA GLU A 372 7.20 4.27 15.08
C GLU A 372 5.78 4.46 14.54
N TYR A 373 5.53 4.01 13.32
CA TYR A 373 4.23 4.07 12.67
C TYR A 373 3.58 2.69 12.60
N ASP A 374 2.38 2.57 13.18
CA ASP A 374 1.58 1.35 13.17
C ASP A 374 0.31 1.52 12.32
N THR A 375 0.31 0.86 11.16
CA THR A 375 -0.84 0.72 10.25
C THR A 375 -2.04 -0.01 10.88
N GLY A 376 -1.85 -0.59 12.07
CA GLY A 376 -2.82 -1.35 12.84
C GLY A 376 -2.58 -2.86 12.80
N ALA A 377 -1.56 -3.32 12.08
CA ALA A 377 -1.27 -4.74 11.86
C ALA A 377 -0.56 -5.40 13.05
N TYR A 378 0.10 -4.62 13.92
CA TYR A 378 0.80 -5.21 15.06
C TYR A 378 -0.14 -5.87 16.06
N LYS A 379 0.32 -6.98 16.63
CA LYS A 379 -0.31 -7.52 17.85
C LYS A 379 0.12 -6.66 19.04
N LEU A 380 -0.69 -6.55 20.09
CA LEU A 380 -0.35 -5.72 21.25
C LEU A 380 0.98 -6.14 21.90
N ARG A 381 1.28 -7.45 21.96
CA ARG A 381 2.60 -7.95 22.41
C ARG A 381 3.78 -7.45 21.58
N THR A 382 3.56 -7.16 20.29
CA THR A 382 4.60 -6.59 19.42
C THR A 382 4.82 -5.12 19.74
N VAL A 383 3.76 -4.38 20.05
CA VAL A 383 3.86 -3.00 20.51
C VAL A 383 4.66 -2.92 21.80
N GLN A 384 4.30 -3.74 22.80
CA GLN A 384 5.01 -3.78 24.09
C GLN A 384 6.51 -4.11 23.89
N SER A 385 6.81 -5.18 23.15
CA SER A 385 8.20 -5.59 22.87
C SER A 385 9.02 -4.51 22.16
N LYS A 386 8.40 -3.67 21.31
CA LYS A 386 9.10 -2.53 20.69
C LYS A 386 9.35 -1.40 21.68
N LEU A 387 8.38 -1.06 22.52
CA LEU A 387 8.52 -0.03 23.53
C LEU A 387 9.63 -0.39 24.52
N GLU A 388 9.63 -1.62 25.03
CA GLU A 388 10.70 -2.16 25.88
C GLU A 388 12.08 -1.99 25.21
N SER A 389 12.18 -2.36 23.93
CA SER A 389 13.43 -2.24 23.18
C SER A 389 13.89 -0.78 23.02
N PHE A 390 12.96 0.16 22.78
CA PHE A 390 13.30 1.58 22.67
C PHE A 390 13.77 2.15 24.02
N VAL A 391 13.20 1.70 25.13
CA VAL A 391 13.68 2.05 26.48
C VAL A 391 15.09 1.51 26.69
N GLN A 392 15.34 0.24 26.35
CA GLN A 392 16.68 -0.39 26.47
C GLN A 392 17.73 0.29 25.60
N GLN A 393 17.34 0.82 24.44
CA GLN A 393 18.22 1.59 23.55
C GLN A 393 18.45 3.04 23.98
N GLY A 394 17.79 3.49 25.05
CA GLY A 394 18.01 4.82 25.62
C GLY A 394 17.43 5.98 24.80
N TYR A 395 16.38 5.76 24.01
CA TYR A 395 15.67 6.86 23.37
C TYR A 395 15.01 7.76 24.45
N LEU A 396 15.13 9.07 24.28
CA LEU A 396 14.60 10.07 25.22
C LEU A 396 13.08 9.94 25.38
N GLN A 397 12.39 9.73 24.27
CA GLN A 397 10.96 9.44 24.21
C GLN A 397 10.63 8.68 22.92
N THR A 398 9.45 8.06 22.92
CA THR A 398 8.86 7.38 21.75
C THR A 398 7.59 8.11 21.32
N ILE A 399 7.54 8.50 20.05
CA ILE A 399 6.33 8.97 19.40
C ILE A 399 5.75 7.82 18.60
N TRP A 400 4.57 7.35 18.98
CA TRP A 400 3.91 6.25 18.31
C TRP A 400 2.75 6.74 17.44
N GLY A 401 2.86 6.63 16.13
CA GLY A 401 1.81 7.01 15.20
C GLY A 401 0.89 5.85 14.86
N THR A 402 -0.40 6.10 14.69
CA THR A 402 -1.32 5.11 14.10
C THR A 402 -2.41 5.75 13.25
N ALA A 403 -2.85 5.06 12.19
CA ALA A 403 -3.97 5.49 11.35
C ALA A 403 -5.35 5.30 12.01
N ASN A 404 -5.43 4.68 13.19
CA ASN A 404 -6.69 4.29 13.81
C ASN A 404 -6.88 4.96 15.18
N ARG A 405 -7.84 5.89 15.26
CA ARG A 405 -8.18 6.59 16.50
C ARG A 405 -8.53 5.67 17.68
N ARG A 406 -9.15 4.51 17.44
CA ARG A 406 -9.43 3.53 18.52
C ARG A 406 -8.18 2.83 19.04
N ARG A 407 -7.12 2.80 18.23
CA ARG A 407 -5.86 2.16 18.55
C ARG A 407 -4.95 3.06 19.39
N VAL A 408 -5.08 4.38 19.24
CA VAL A 408 -4.40 5.39 20.07
C VAL A 408 -4.54 5.07 21.56
N ALA A 409 -5.77 5.06 22.09
CA ALA A 409 -6.02 4.77 23.51
C ALA A 409 -5.48 3.42 24.01
N LYS A 410 -5.41 2.41 23.13
CA LYS A 410 -4.86 1.10 23.51
C LYS A 410 -3.35 1.11 23.62
N ILE A 411 -2.67 1.79 22.70
CA ILE A 411 -1.22 1.90 22.69
C ILE A 411 -0.79 2.86 23.81
N GLU A 412 -1.54 3.93 24.07
CA GLU A 412 -1.28 4.86 25.19
C GLU A 412 -1.24 4.11 26.51
N ARG A 413 -2.23 3.24 26.75
CA ARG A 413 -2.25 2.40 27.94
C ARG A 413 -1.03 1.49 28.04
N ILE A 414 -0.65 0.82 26.95
CA ILE A 414 0.55 -0.05 26.94
C ILE A 414 1.81 0.77 27.21
N MET A 415 1.92 1.97 26.64
CA MET A 415 3.06 2.86 26.87
C MET A 415 3.13 3.35 28.32
N GLN A 416 1.98 3.61 28.96
CA GLN A 416 1.91 3.96 30.38
C GLN A 416 2.26 2.79 31.31
N ASP A 417 1.86 1.58 30.92
CA ASP A 417 2.11 0.35 31.68
C ASP A 417 3.57 -0.15 31.53
N GLU A 418 4.31 0.31 30.51
CA GLU A 418 5.70 -0.11 30.22
C GLU A 418 6.72 0.71 31.04
N PRO A 419 7.48 0.09 31.97
CA PRO A 419 8.41 0.82 32.82
C PRO A 419 9.49 1.57 32.04
N GLY A 420 9.63 2.87 32.31
CA GLY A 420 10.64 3.72 31.67
C GLY A 420 10.26 4.23 30.28
N ALA A 421 9.17 3.74 29.67
CA ALA A 421 8.66 4.29 28.43
C ALA A 421 8.14 5.72 28.66
N LYS A 422 8.63 6.65 27.84
CA LYS A 422 8.20 8.05 27.82
C LYS A 422 7.75 8.41 26.41
N GLY A 423 6.78 9.31 26.29
CA GLY A 423 6.38 9.89 25.01
C GLY A 423 4.87 9.94 24.85
N GLN A 424 4.41 9.84 23.61
CA GLN A 424 3.00 10.01 23.28
C GLN A 424 2.59 9.18 22.07
N VAL A 425 1.28 8.95 21.95
CA VAL A 425 0.68 8.26 20.82
C VAL A 425 -0.15 9.25 20.03
N ILE A 426 0.12 9.35 18.73
CA ILE A 426 -0.53 10.33 17.86
C ILE A 426 -1.34 9.64 16.76
N LEU A 427 -2.41 10.31 16.35
CA LEU A 427 -3.18 9.93 15.18
C LEU A 427 -2.45 10.43 13.93
N SER A 428 -1.99 9.50 13.08
CA SER A 428 -1.29 9.78 11.83
C SER A 428 -2.12 9.27 10.64
N GLU A 429 -3.00 10.15 10.14
CA GLU A 429 -3.95 9.88 9.06
C GLU A 429 -3.47 10.50 7.73
N TRP A 430 -2.42 9.93 7.14
CA TRP A 430 -1.86 10.34 5.85
C TRP A 430 -2.87 10.28 4.68
N TRP A 431 -3.99 9.59 4.85
CA TRP A 431 -5.00 9.33 3.82
C TRP A 431 -6.28 10.17 3.96
N ARG A 432 -6.44 10.89 5.07
CA ARG A 432 -7.71 11.54 5.37
C ARG A 432 -7.76 12.91 4.72
N LYS A 433 -8.79 13.13 3.90
CA LYS A 433 -9.08 14.44 3.31
C LYS A 433 -9.44 15.47 4.40
N LEU A 434 -9.23 16.74 4.09
CA LEU A 434 -9.80 17.82 4.88
C LEU A 434 -11.34 17.71 4.88
N PRO A 435 -12.01 18.05 5.99
CA PRO A 435 -13.45 18.24 5.98
C PRO A 435 -13.79 19.26 4.89
N THR A 436 -14.68 18.89 3.95
CA THR A 436 -15.24 19.86 3.02
C THR A 436 -16.11 20.84 3.83
N PRO A 437 -15.98 22.17 3.65
CA PRO A 437 -16.77 23.15 4.39
C PRO A 437 -18.27 23.01 4.15
#